data_AF-A0A327XHX1-F1
#
_entry.id   AF-A0A327XHX1-F1
#
_cell.length_a   1.000
_cell.length_b   1.000
_cell.length_c   1.000
_cell.angle_alpha   90.00
_cell.angle_beta   90.00
_cell.angle_gamma   90.00
#
_symmetry.space_group_name_H-M   'P 1'
#
loop_
_entity.id
_entity.type
_entity.pdbx_description
1 polymer ?
#
loop_
_entity_poly.entity_id
_entity_poly.type
_entity_poly.pdbx_seq_one_letter_code
_entity_poly.pdbx_strand_id
1 'polypeptide(L)' 'MLPDLLGQFPEDEQIGTVTADDANDTRRCHKAIIERDAVPIIPIRKNGRA' A
#
# COMPACT_ATOMS: atom_id res chain seq x y z
N MET A 1 5.41 -5.94 -6.36
CA MET A 1 3.97 -6.25 -6.39
C MET A 1 3.16 -4.98 -6.15
N LEU A 2 2.88 -4.55 -4.92
CA LEU A 2 1.97 -3.39 -4.72
C LEU A 2 2.41 -2.08 -5.43
N PRO A 3 3.68 -1.65 -5.37
CA PRO A 3 4.09 -0.43 -6.09
C PRO A 3 3.88 -0.54 -7.59
N ASP A 4 4.12 -1.73 -8.15
CA ASP A 4 3.98 -1.98 -9.58
C ASP A 4 2.50 -2.02 -10.00
N LEU A 5 1.59 -2.40 -9.08
CA LEU A 5 0.14 -2.31 -9.28
C LEU A 5 -0.34 -0.86 -9.24
N LEU A 6 0.12 -0.07 -8.28
CA LEU A 6 -0.22 1.35 -8.19
C LEU A 6 0.29 2.14 -9.40
N GLY A 7 1.40 1.71 -10.02
CA GLY A 7 1.92 2.29 -11.27
C GLY A 7 1.10 1.98 -12.53
N GLN A 8 0.06 1.14 -12.44
CA GLN A 8 -0.83 0.86 -13.58
C GLN A 8 -1.95 1.90 -13.72
N PHE A 9 -2.30 2.58 -12.63
CA PHE A 9 -3.26 3.67 -12.68
C PHE A 9 -2.58 4.94 -13.22
N PRO A 10 -3.28 5.81 -13.96
CA PRO A 10 -2.79 7.14 -14.30
C PRO A 10 -2.36 7.92 -13.05
N GLU A 11 -1.39 8.82 -13.18
CA GLU A 11 -0.88 9.62 -12.06
C GLU A 11 -1.94 10.58 -11.49
N ASP A 12 -2.86 11.04 -12.34
CA ASP A 12 -3.98 11.92 -12.02
C ASP A 12 -5.20 11.19 -11.45
N GLU A 13 -5.21 9.85 -11.44
CA GLU A 13 -6.27 9.08 -10.82
C GLU A 13 -6.14 9.09 -9.30
N GLN A 14 -7.19 9.59 -8.63
CA GLN A 14 -7.23 9.66 -7.17
C GLN A 14 -7.53 8.29 -6.56
N ILE A 15 -6.59 7.78 -5.76
CA ILE A 15 -6.78 6.55 -4.99
C ILE A 15 -7.13 6.93 -3.56
N GLY A 16 -8.40 6.77 -3.16
CA GLY A 16 -8.82 7.12 -1.80
C GLY A 16 -8.19 6.22 -0.73
N THR A 17 -8.22 4.90 -0.97
CA THR A 17 -7.82 3.89 0.02
C THR A 17 -7.16 2.70 -0.68
N VAL A 18 -6.13 2.14 -0.05
CA VAL A 18 -5.48 0.90 -0.49
C VAL A 18 -5.60 -0.14 0.61
N THR A 19 -6.44 -1.15 0.37
CA THR A 19 -6.53 -2.32 1.26
C THR A 19 -5.58 -3.40 0.77
N ALA A 20 -4.71 -3.90 1.65
CA ALA A 20 -3.80 -4.98 1.32
C ALA A 20 -3.67 -5.96 2.47
N ASP A 21 -3.09 -7.13 2.19
CA ASP A 21 -2.76 -8.11 3.22
C ASP A 21 -1.55 -7.68 4.07
N ASP A 22 -1.29 -8.45 5.13
CA ASP A 22 -0.20 -8.19 6.04
C ASP A 22 1.18 -8.36 5.37
N ALA A 23 1.30 -9.11 4.26
CA ALA A 23 2.55 -9.20 3.49
C ALA A 23 2.98 -7.82 2.96
N ASN A 24 2.01 -6.95 2.66
CA ASN A 24 2.24 -5.59 2.18
C ASN A 24 2.55 -4.57 3.29
N ASP A 25 2.65 -4.97 4.55
CA ASP A 25 3.12 -4.11 5.66
C ASP A 25 4.65 -3.88 5.60
N THR A 26 5.13 -3.35 4.48
CA THR A 26 6.55 -3.05 4.25
C THR A 26 6.73 -1.57 3.99
N ARG A 27 7.92 -1.04 4.30
CA ARG A 27 8.26 0.38 4.03
C ARG A 27 8.08 0.75 2.55
N ARG A 28 8.42 -0.17 1.63
CA ARG A 28 8.28 0.05 0.19
C ARG A 28 6.81 0.22 -0.23
N CYS A 29 5.92 -0.62 0.30
CA CYS A 29 4.50 -0.54 0.02
C CYS A 29 3.89 0.73 0.63
N HIS A 30 4.24 1.06 1.87
CA HIS A 30 3.78 2.28 2.53
C HIS A 30 4.18 3.54 1.76
N LYS A 31 5.43 3.62 1.30
CA LYS A 31 5.92 4.74 0.50
C LYS A 31 5.10 4.91 -0.79
N ALA A 32 4.88 3.82 -1.53
CA ALA A 32 4.11 3.87 -2.78
C ALA A 32 2.65 4.30 -2.57
N ILE A 33 2.05 3.93 -1.43
CA ILE A 33 0.68 4.37 -1.06
C ILE A 33 0.66 5.87 -0.72
N ILE A 34 1.64 6.35 0.04
CA ILE A 34 1.77 7.79 0.41
C ILE A 34 2.04 8.64 -0.83
N GLU A 35 2.88 8.18 -1.76
CA GLU A 35 3.13 8.87 -3.04
C GLU A 35 1.88 9.02 -3.91
N ARG A 36 0.83 8.24 -3.63
CA ARG A 36 -0.48 8.30 -4.29
C ARG A 36 -1.54 9.05 -3.49
N ASP A 37 -1.16 9.70 -2.39
CA ASP A 37 -2.08 10.36 -1.44
C ASP A 37 -3.22 9.44 -0.95
N ALA A 38 -2.96 8.13 -0.90
CA ALA A 38 -3.94 7.13 -0.53
C ALA A 38 -3.80 6.72 0.94
N VAL A 39 -4.91 6.28 1.55
CA VAL A 39 -4.90 5.76 2.92
C VAL A 39 -4.64 4.25 2.93
N PRO A 40 -3.58 3.75 3.59
CA PRO A 40 -3.37 2.31 3.73
C PRO A 40 -4.31 1.70 4.77
N ILE A 41 -5.03 0.63 4.39
CA ILE A 41 -5.72 -0.28 5.31
C ILE A 41 -5.02 -1.63 5.23
N ILE A 42 -4.04 -1.84 6.11
CA ILE A 42 -3.25 -3.06 6.17
C ILE A 42 -3.44 -3.70 7.56
N PRO A 43 -3.93 -4.95 7.63
CA PRO A 43 -4.13 -5.61 8.91
C PRO A 43 -2.79 -5.90 9.59
N ILE A 44 -2.79 -5.83 10.92
CA ILE A 44 -1.59 -6.11 11.74
C ILE A 44 -1.15 -7.56 11.50
N ARG A 45 0.14 -7.74 11.19
CA ARG A 45 0.79 -9.05 11.04
C ARG A 45 0.56 -9.89 12.30
N LYS A 46 -0.20 -10.98 12.20
CA LYS A 46 -0.44 -11.89 13.35
C LYS A 46 0.82 -12.65 13.79
N ASN A 47 1.83 -12.76 12.93
CA ASN A 47 3.07 -13.50 13.17
C ASN A 47 4.32 -12.60 13.22
N GLY A 48 4.17 -11.29 13.39
CA GLY A 48 5.31 -10.40 13.55
C GLY A 48 6.05 -10.73 14.83
N ARG A 49 7.16 -11.49 14.76
CA ARG A 49 8.12 -11.51 15.85
C ARG A 49 8.65 -10.09 16.02
N ALA A 50 8.62 -9.62 17.27
CA ALA A 50 9.27 -8.39 17.71
C ALA A 50 10.76 -8.39 17.35
#